data_AF-A0A7W0ZBL9-F1
#
_entry.id   AF-A0A7W0ZBL9-F1
#
_cell.length_a   1.000
_cell.length_b   1.000
_cell.length_c   1.000
_cell.angle_alpha   90.00
_cell.angle_beta   90.00
_cell.angle_gamma   90.00
#
_symmetry.space_group_name_H-M   'P 1'
#
loop_
_entity.id
_entity.type
_entity.pdbx_description
1 polymer ?
#
loop_
_entity_poly.entity_id
_entity_poly.type
_entity_poly.pdbx_seq_one_letter_code
_entity_poly.pdbx_strand_id
1 'polypeptide(L)' 'MDDESRRSRTRSFLVGAAVGASAAIAAARRLRPQPKDRRRSTSSGLAAFEEAPCYRELVERERVTP' A
#
# COMPACT_ATOMS: atom_id res chain seq x y z
N MET A 1 27.32 29.75 23.91
CA MET A 1 27.58 28.91 22.71
C MET A 1 26.85 27.56 22.77
N ASP A 2 26.40 27.11 23.95
CA ASP A 2 25.75 25.80 24.13
C ASP A 2 24.29 25.69 23.66
N ASP A 3 23.50 26.76 23.76
CA ASP A 3 22.08 26.75 23.36
C ASP A 3 21.88 26.55 21.85
N GLU A 4 22.70 27.20 21.03
CA GLU A 4 22.65 27.06 19.57
C GLU A 4 23.00 25.63 19.13
N SER A 5 23.97 25.00 19.81
CA SER A 5 24.39 23.62 19.57
C SER A 5 23.31 22.60 19.99
N ARG A 6 22.56 22.92 21.05
CA ARG A 6 21.46 22.08 21.54
C ARG A 6 20.25 22.19 20.61
N ARG A 7 19.93 23.39 20.12
CA ARG A 7 18.85 23.66 19.16
C ARG A 7 19.10 23.03 17.78
N SER A 8 20.35 23.04 17.31
CA SER A 8 20.70 22.40 16.03
C SER A 8 20.54 20.89 16.10
N ARG A 9 20.94 20.27 17.21
CA ARG A 9 20.82 18.82 17.43
C ARG A 9 19.36 18.37 17.50
N THR A 10 18.50 19.07 18.24
CA THR A 10 17.06 18.75 18.31
C THR A 10 16.38 18.90 16.95
N ARG A 11 16.76 19.90 16.16
CA ARG A 11 16.24 20.09 14.80
C ARG A 11 16.59 18.91 13.88
N SER A 12 17.81 18.40 13.94
CA SER A 12 18.21 17.22 13.16
C SER A 12 17.42 15.97 13.54
N PHE A 13 17.12 15.77 14.83
CA PHE A 13 16.26 14.67 15.27
C PHE A 13 14.82 14.80 14.76
N LEU A 14 14.25 16.01 14.77
CA LEU A 14 12.90 16.24 14.25
C LEU A 14 12.82 15.97 12.74
N VAL A 15 13.84 16.40 11.98
CA VAL A 15 13.91 16.13 10.53
C VAL A 15 14.04 14.64 10.28
N GLY A 16 14.93 13.94 11.00
CA GLY A 16 15.07 12.49 10.89
C GLY A 16 13.78 11.74 11.22
N ALA A 17 13.08 12.15 12.29
CA ALA A 17 11.80 11.57 12.69
C ALA A 17 10.71 11.79 11.63
N ALA A 18 10.62 13.00 11.05
CA ALA A 18 9.64 13.31 10.01
C ALA A 18 9.88 12.49 8.73
N VAL A 19 11.14 12.33 8.31
CA VAL A 19 11.51 11.51 7.15
C VAL A 19 11.21 10.03 7.42
N GLY A 20 11.60 9.52 8.59
CA GLY A 20 11.32 8.13 8.99
C GLY A 20 9.83 7.82 9.08
N ALA A 21 9.03 8.71 9.67
CA ALA A 21 7.58 8.57 9.73
C ALA A 21 6.95 8.58 8.34
N SER A 22 7.39 9.48 7.44
CA SER A 22 6.91 9.54 6.06
C SER A 22 7.21 8.26 5.29
N ALA A 23 8.42 7.72 5.43
CA ALA A 23 8.83 6.47 4.81
C ALA A 23 8.02 5.28 5.35
N ALA A 24 7.81 5.20 6.67
CA ALA A 24 6.99 4.17 7.29
C ALA A 24 5.53 4.23 6.81
N ILE A 25 4.95 5.43 6.71
CA ILE A 25 3.59 5.63 6.17
C ILE A 25 3.52 5.20 4.69
N ALA A 26 4.52 5.56 3.87
CA ALA A 26 4.57 5.18 2.47
C ALA A 26 4.70 3.66 2.28
N ALA A 27 5.56 3.01 3.08
CA ALA A 27 5.71 1.56 3.09
C ALA A 27 4.42 0.87 3.55
N ALA A 28 3.80 1.36 4.63
CA ALA A 28 2.52 0.85 5.10
C ALA A 28 1.40 1.01 4.07
N ARG A 29 1.38 2.10 3.29
CA ARG A 29 0.44 2.29 2.16
C ARG A 29 0.70 1.35 0.99
N ARG A 30 1.96 0.96 0.73
CA ARG A 30 2.31 -0.05 -0.28
C ARG A 30 1.93 -1.46 0.16
N LEU A 31 2.14 -1.77 1.43
CA LEU A 31 1.84 -3.08 2.03
C LEU A 31 0.35 -3.27 2.30
N ARG A 32 -0.38 -2.21 2.64
CA ARG A 32 -1.83 -2.26 2.73
C ARG A 32 -2.36 -2.59 1.34
N PRO A 33 -3.11 -3.70 1.17
CA PRO A 33 -3.90 -3.90 -0.02
C PRO A 33 -4.78 -2.66 -0.13
N GLN A 34 -4.57 -1.83 -1.15
CA GLN A 34 -5.43 -0.69 -1.43
C GLN A 34 -6.89 -1.17 -1.36
N PRO A 35 -7.81 -0.45 -0.68
CA PRO A 35 -9.21 -0.83 -0.64
C PRO A 35 -9.67 -0.98 -2.09
N LYS A 36 -9.94 -2.23 -2.44
CA LYS A 36 -10.85 -2.86 -3.43
C LYS A 36 -11.65 -2.02 -4.45
N ASP A 37 -11.39 -0.73 -4.67
CA ASP A 37 -12.03 0.11 -5.69
C ASP A 37 -11.31 0.10 -7.04
N ARG A 38 -10.13 -0.53 -7.11
CA ARG A 38 -9.78 -1.22 -8.34
C ARG A 38 -10.50 -2.56 -8.31
N ARG A 39 -11.64 -2.64 -9.00
CA ARG A 39 -11.90 -3.82 -9.85
C ARG A 39 -10.53 -4.24 -10.39
N ARG A 40 -10.08 -5.46 -10.09
CA ARG A 40 -8.78 -6.00 -10.53
C ARG A 40 -8.34 -5.29 -11.80
N SER A 41 -7.25 -4.54 -11.74
CA SER A 41 -6.57 -4.16 -12.98
C SER A 41 -5.91 -5.44 -13.48
N THR A 42 -6.71 -6.42 -13.87
CA THR A 42 -6.29 -7.51 -14.72
C THR A 42 -5.66 -6.80 -15.89
N SER A 43 -4.37 -7.09 -16.13
CA SER A 43 -3.70 -6.54 -17.31
C SER A 43 -4.61 -6.82 -18.51
N SER A 44 -4.65 -5.90 -19.47
CA SER A 44 -5.65 -5.94 -20.56
C SER A 44 -5.77 -7.31 -21.24
N GLY A 45 -4.69 -8.10 -21.30
CA GLY A 45 -4.71 -9.47 -21.80
C GLY A 45 -5.37 -10.52 -20.90
N LEU A 46 -5.35 -10.36 -19.57
CA LEU A 46 -5.99 -11.26 -18.62
C LEU A 46 -7.48 -10.94 -18.40
N ALA A 47 -7.92 -9.72 -18.71
CA ALA A 47 -9.31 -9.31 -18.57
C ALA A 47 -10.27 -10.15 -19.43
N ALA A 48 -9.84 -10.56 -20.63
CA ALA A 48 -10.64 -11.41 -21.52
C ALA A 48 -10.93 -12.80 -20.94
N PHE A 49 -10.01 -13.35 -20.14
CA PHE A 49 -10.19 -14.66 -19.51
C PHE A 49 -11.10 -14.60 -18.27
N GLU A 50 -11.15 -13.45 -17.58
CA GLU A 50 -12.06 -13.27 -16.45
C GLU A 50 -13.53 -13.14 -16.86
N GLU A 51 -13.79 -12.82 -18.12
CA GLU A 51 -15.14 -12.78 -18.69
C GLU A 51 -15.65 -14.15 -19.15
N ALA A 52 -14.77 -15.16 -19.21
CA ALA A 52 -15.16 -16.50 -19.59
C ALA A 52 -16.17 -17.10 -18.58
N PRO A 53 -17.25 -17.75 -19.04
CA PRO A 53 -18.27 -18.33 -18.14
C PRO A 53 -17.69 -19.32 -17.13
N CYS A 54 -16.77 -20.17 -17.59
CA CYS A 54 -16.12 -21.17 -16.74
C CYS A 54 -15.27 -20.56 -15.62
N TYR A 55 -14.68 -19.38 -15.84
CA TYR A 55 -13.92 -18.67 -14.82
C TYR A 55 -14.83 -18.09 -13.73
N ARG A 56 -15.98 -17.53 -14.12
CA ARG A 56 -16.95 -16.97 -13.17
C ARG A 56 -17.51 -18.03 -12.23
N GLU A 57 -17.89 -19.18 -12.78
CA GLU A 57 -18.37 -20.32 -11.99
C GLU A 57 -17.32 -20.81 -10.98
N LEU A 58 -16.04 -20.85 -11.37
CA LEU A 58 -14.95 -21.24 -10.48
C LEU A 58 -14.79 -20.25 -9.32
N VAL A 59 -14.76 -18.95 -9.62
CA VAL A 59 -14.61 -17.88 -8.62
C VAL A 59 -15.81 -17.84 -7.66
N GLU A 60 -17.01 -18.10 -8.14
CA GLU A 60 -18.20 -18.20 -7.31
C GLU A 60 -18.12 -19.37 -6.32
N ARG A 61 -17.66 -20.54 -6.77
CA ARG A 61 -17.44 -21.71 -5.89
C ARG A 61 -16.40 -21.42 -4.80
N GLU A 62 -15.30 -20.77 -5.14
CA GLU A 62 -14.24 -20.41 -4.19
C GLU A 62 -14.75 -19.45 -3.10
N ARG A 63 -15.64 -18.50 -3.45
CA ARG A 63 -16.24 -17.56 -2.48
C ARG A 63 -17.26 -18.18 -1.54
N VAL A 64 -17.89 -19.28 -1.95
CA VAL A 64 -18.91 -19.99 -1.16
C VAL A 64 -18.26 -21.06 -0.27
N THR A 65 -17.01 -21.41 -0.53
CA THR A 65 -16.26 -22.35 0.31
C THR A 65 -15.77 -21.60 1.56
N PRO A 66 -16.19 -22.01 2.78
CA PRO A 66 -15.90 -21.29 4.03
C PRO A 66 -14.43 -21.38 4.47
#